data_AF-K7GBS3-F1
#
_entry.id   AF-K7GBS3-F1
#
_cell.length_a   1.000
_cell.length_b   1.000
_cell.length_c   1.000
_cell.angle_alpha   90.00
_cell.angle_beta   90.00
_cell.angle_gamma   90.00
#
_symmetry.space_group_name_H-M   'P 1'
#
loop_
_entity.id
_entity.type
_entity.pdbx_description
1 polymer ?
#
loop_
_entity_poly.entity_id
_entity_poly.type
_entity_poly.pdbx_seq_one_letter_code
_entity_poly.pdbx_strand_id
1 'polypeptide(L)'
;MVEVNCETDFVARNVKFQQLVQEAATGTMFHHQGVKNQLTTYVKHFLKAAELSQLRTGPAGSLLSDQLALAIGKLGENMALKRAAWVAVPANYYIGSYVHGALPVDNPALANMALGKYGALVICQASEQSAKSNLADLGRRLGQHVVGMAPLSVGSLEDEPGGDTETKMLAQPFLLDPSPTLGQYVQPQGVAVVDFVRFECGEDTEVPEVELMQQREGH
;
A
#
# COMPACT_ATOMS: atom_id res chain seq x y z
N MET A 1 -1.44 -2.16 3.88
CA MET A 1 -1.82 -0.73 3.85
C MET A 1 -3.30 -0.63 4.19
N VAL A 2 -3.69 0.31 5.05
CA VAL A 2 -5.09 0.48 5.47
C VAL A 2 -5.45 1.96 5.43
N GLU A 3 -6.72 2.25 5.17
CA GLU A 3 -7.29 3.59 5.30
C GLU A 3 -8.39 3.57 6.36
N VAL A 4 -8.22 4.41 7.37
CA VAL A 4 -9.21 4.68 8.41
C VAL A 4 -9.45 6.17 8.44
N ASN A 5 -10.69 6.61 8.35
CA ASN A 5 -11.06 8.02 8.35
C ASN A 5 -11.61 8.43 9.72
N CYS A 6 -11.44 9.70 10.06
CA CYS A 6 -12.09 10.43 11.14
C CYS A 6 -12.52 11.81 10.63
N GLU A 7 -13.31 12.54 11.41
CA GLU A 7 -13.84 13.85 10.99
C GLU A 7 -12.77 14.95 11.04
N THR A 8 -11.91 14.93 12.06
CA THR A 8 -10.92 16.00 12.28
C THR A 8 -9.47 15.51 12.26
N ASP A 9 -8.55 16.41 11.94
CA ASP A 9 -7.10 16.15 12.02
C ASP A 9 -6.60 16.08 13.48
N PHE A 10 -7.32 16.69 14.41
CA PHE A 10 -7.09 16.54 15.84
C PHE A 10 -7.24 15.09 16.29
N VAL A 11 -8.30 14.40 15.85
CA VAL A 11 -8.48 12.97 16.13
C VAL A 11 -7.47 12.11 15.38
N ALA A 12 -7.11 12.45 14.14
CA ALA A 12 -6.08 11.72 13.39
C ALA A 12 -4.72 11.66 14.12
N ARG A 13 -4.40 12.70 14.90
CA ARG A 13 -3.19 12.80 15.73
C ARG A 13 -3.33 12.17 17.12
N ASN A 14 -4.53 11.75 17.50
CA ASN A 14 -4.79 11.15 18.81
C ASN A 14 -4.25 9.72 18.88
N VAL A 15 -3.52 9.39 19.95
CA VAL A 15 -2.91 8.06 20.13
C VAL A 15 -3.93 6.91 20.09
N LYS A 16 -5.16 7.12 20.58
CA LYS A 16 -6.21 6.10 20.55
C LYS A 16 -6.70 5.82 19.13
N PHE A 17 -6.77 6.85 18.30
CA PHE A 17 -7.10 6.68 16.89
C PHE A 17 -5.95 5.95 16.18
N GLN A 18 -4.70 6.36 16.41
CA GLN A 18 -3.53 5.68 15.84
C GLN A 18 -3.44 4.20 16.25
N GLN A 19 -3.86 3.86 17.48
CA GLN A 19 -4.01 2.48 17.94
C GLN A 19 -5.09 1.71 17.16
N LEU A 20 -6.25 2.31 16.89
CA LEU A 20 -7.27 1.71 16.02
C LEU A 20 -6.71 1.43 14.60
N VAL A 21 -5.94 2.38 14.04
CA VAL A 21 -5.28 2.17 12.74
C VAL A 21 -4.28 1.01 12.79
N GLN A 22 -3.54 0.88 13.90
CA GLN A 22 -2.65 -0.26 14.13
C GLN A 22 -3.39 -1.59 14.19
N GLU A 23 -4.48 -1.63 14.94
CA GLU A 23 -5.32 -2.82 15.06
C GLU A 23 -5.88 -3.23 13.69
N ALA A 24 -6.32 -2.26 12.88
CA ALA A 24 -6.78 -2.50 11.52
C ALA A 24 -5.66 -3.05 10.60
N ALA A 25 -4.46 -2.47 10.66
CA ALA A 25 -3.30 -2.94 9.91
C ALA A 25 -2.89 -4.36 10.32
N THR A 26 -2.91 -4.64 11.62
CA THR A 26 -2.56 -5.94 12.20
C THR A 26 -3.59 -7.02 11.84
N GLY A 27 -4.88 -6.71 11.97
CA GLY A 27 -5.96 -7.62 11.56
C GLY A 27 -5.91 -7.94 10.07
N THR A 28 -5.62 -6.95 9.22
CA THR A 28 -5.41 -7.14 7.78
C THR A 28 -4.24 -8.09 7.50
N MET A 29 -3.11 -7.91 8.19
CA MET A 29 -1.94 -8.78 8.04
C MET A 29 -2.20 -10.21 8.50
N PHE A 30 -2.93 -10.41 9.61
CA PHE A 30 -3.30 -11.74 10.09
C PHE A 30 -4.27 -12.46 9.15
N HIS A 31 -5.24 -11.75 8.59
CA HIS A 31 -6.14 -12.31 7.58
C HIS A 31 -5.36 -12.87 6.38
N HIS A 32 -4.30 -12.16 5.95
CA HIS A 32 -3.40 -12.67 4.93
C HIS A 32 -2.60 -13.92 5.36
N GLN A 33 -2.06 -13.97 6.59
CA GLN A 33 -1.20 -15.09 7.04
C GLN A 33 -1.88 -16.47 7.03
N GLY A 34 -3.22 -16.52 6.97
CA GLY A 34 -3.97 -17.75 6.74
C GLY A 34 -3.79 -18.32 5.32
N VAL A 35 -3.36 -17.50 4.36
CA VAL A 35 -3.08 -17.85 2.96
C VAL A 35 -1.62 -18.34 2.87
N LYS A 36 -1.34 -19.53 3.41
CA LYS A 36 0.00 -20.16 3.28
C LYS A 36 0.11 -20.88 1.95
N ASN A 37 0.82 -20.30 0.98
CA ASN A 37 1.23 -21.00 -0.24
C ASN A 37 2.68 -20.68 -0.59
N GLN A 38 3.37 -21.63 -1.23
CA GLN A 38 4.60 -21.33 -1.96
C GLN A 38 4.21 -20.44 -3.14
N LEU A 39 4.47 -19.13 -3.01
CA LEU A 39 4.14 -18.16 -4.04
C LEU A 39 5.15 -18.27 -5.19
N THR A 40 4.66 -18.41 -6.42
CA THR A 40 5.48 -18.32 -7.64
C THR A 40 5.50 -16.90 -8.21
N THR A 41 4.50 -16.09 -7.85
CA THR A 41 4.36 -14.67 -8.19
C THR A 41 3.79 -13.90 -7.00
N TYR A 42 3.76 -12.57 -7.07
CA TYR A 42 3.13 -11.75 -6.05
C TYR A 42 1.61 -11.94 -6.00
N VAL A 43 1.02 -11.73 -4.83
CA VAL A 43 -0.42 -11.68 -4.63
C VAL A 43 -0.76 -10.32 -4.04
N LYS A 44 -1.77 -9.66 -4.62
CA LYS A 44 -2.34 -8.41 -4.13
C LYS A 44 -3.83 -8.62 -3.92
N HIS A 45 -4.35 -8.18 -2.80
CA HIS A 45 -5.78 -8.23 -2.52
C HIS A 45 -6.24 -6.96 -1.81
N PHE A 46 -7.43 -6.50 -2.17
CA PHE A 46 -8.09 -5.36 -1.54
C PHE A 46 -9.23 -5.83 -0.66
N LEU A 47 -9.49 -5.14 0.44
CA LEU A 47 -10.64 -5.38 1.31
C LEU A 47 -11.48 -4.11 1.36
N LYS A 48 -12.77 -4.26 1.10
CA LYS A 48 -13.76 -3.18 1.26
C LYS A 48 -14.12 -3.02 2.75
N ALA A 49 -14.78 -1.92 3.09
CA ALA A 49 -15.20 -1.60 4.46
C ALA A 49 -15.93 -2.78 5.17
N ALA A 50 -16.83 -3.46 4.45
CA ALA A 50 -17.59 -4.58 4.98
C ALA A 50 -16.69 -5.76 5.39
N GLU A 51 -15.75 -6.15 4.53
CA GLU A 51 -14.81 -7.24 4.80
C GLU A 51 -13.84 -6.86 5.92
N LEU A 52 -13.31 -5.64 5.87
CA LEU A 52 -12.37 -5.12 6.87
C LEU A 52 -13.01 -5.10 8.27
N SER A 53 -14.27 -4.70 8.38
CA SER A 53 -14.99 -4.64 9.66
C SER A 53 -15.15 -6.01 10.33
N GLN A 54 -15.17 -7.09 9.55
CA GLN A 54 -15.29 -8.47 10.06
C GLN A 54 -13.95 -9.09 10.44
N LEU A 55 -12.82 -8.43 10.18
CA LEU A 55 -11.52 -8.96 10.61
C LEU A 55 -11.34 -8.83 12.11
N ARG A 56 -10.53 -9.73 12.68
CA ARG A 56 -10.15 -9.70 14.09
C ARG A 56 -8.78 -9.06 14.26
N THR A 57 -8.57 -8.40 15.40
CA THR A 57 -7.28 -7.79 15.78
C THR A 57 -6.15 -8.80 16.10
N GLY A 58 -6.44 -10.09 15.94
CA GLY A 58 -5.53 -11.22 16.13
C GLY A 58 -6.31 -12.54 16.24
N PRO A 59 -5.64 -13.69 16.40
CA PRO A 59 -6.30 -15.00 16.47
C PRO A 59 -7.39 -15.12 17.56
N ALA A 60 -7.19 -14.45 18.70
CA ALA A 60 -8.16 -14.34 19.79
C ALA A 60 -8.63 -12.88 20.00
N GLY A 61 -8.42 -12.01 19.02
CA GLY A 61 -8.79 -10.60 19.07
C GLY A 61 -10.29 -10.36 18.87
N SER A 62 -10.75 -9.18 19.27
CA SER A 62 -12.10 -8.67 18.97
C SER A 62 -12.23 -8.33 17.48
N LEU A 63 -13.47 -8.13 17.02
CA LEU A 63 -13.71 -7.62 15.67
C LEU A 63 -13.23 -6.18 15.55
N LEU A 64 -12.80 -5.78 14.35
CA LEU A 64 -12.46 -4.41 14.04
C LEU A 64 -13.69 -3.49 14.13
N SER A 65 -14.89 -3.99 13.83
CA SER A 65 -16.14 -3.26 14.06
C SER A 65 -16.33 -2.87 15.52
N ASP A 66 -15.98 -3.76 16.45
CA ASP A 66 -16.14 -3.51 17.89
C ASP A 66 -15.12 -2.47 18.36
N GLN A 67 -13.88 -2.56 17.89
CA GLN A 67 -12.83 -1.58 18.20
C GLN A 67 -13.15 -0.20 17.61
N LEU A 68 -13.70 -0.15 16.40
CA LEU A 68 -14.19 1.09 15.79
C LEU A 68 -15.28 1.72 16.67
N ALA A 69 -16.28 0.94 17.09
CA ALA A 69 -17.35 1.44 17.96
C ALA A 69 -16.83 1.96 19.30
N LEU A 70 -15.86 1.26 19.90
CA LEU A 70 -15.19 1.69 21.14
C LEU A 70 -14.40 2.99 20.96
N ALA A 71 -13.70 3.15 19.83
CA ALA A 71 -12.94 4.35 19.53
C ALA A 71 -13.87 5.56 19.32
N ILE A 72 -14.97 5.39 18.57
CA ILE A 72 -16.02 6.41 18.39
C ILE A 72 -16.57 6.84 19.75
N GLY A 73 -16.96 5.89 20.61
CA GLY A 73 -17.47 6.23 21.95
C GLY A 73 -16.45 6.93 22.85
N LYS A 74 -15.16 6.67 22.68
CA LYS A 74 -14.07 7.28 23.49
C LYS A 74 -13.63 8.65 23.01
N LEU A 75 -13.71 8.91 21.70
CA LEU A 75 -13.20 10.13 21.09
C LEU A 75 -14.33 11.09 20.68
N GLY A 76 -15.57 10.61 20.57
CA GLY A 76 -16.74 11.43 20.32
C GLY A 76 -16.89 11.92 18.87
N GLU A 77 -16.15 11.32 17.93
CA GLU A 77 -16.22 11.64 16.50
C GLU A 77 -16.56 10.39 15.69
N ASN A 78 -17.23 10.58 14.55
CA ASN A 78 -17.44 9.49 13.61
C ASN A 78 -16.10 9.03 13.01
N MET A 79 -16.01 7.72 12.78
CA MET A 79 -14.84 7.09 12.19
C MET A 79 -15.28 5.99 11.23
N ALA A 80 -14.44 5.70 10.23
CA ALA A 80 -14.76 4.66 9.26
C ALA A 80 -13.53 3.81 8.92
N LEU A 81 -13.70 2.49 8.94
CA LEU A 81 -12.79 1.54 8.29
C LEU A 81 -13.11 1.56 6.78
N LYS A 82 -12.35 2.33 5.99
CA LYS A 82 -12.71 2.58 4.58
C LYS A 82 -12.31 1.42 3.68
N ARG A 83 -11.04 1.02 3.72
CA ARG A 83 -10.48 -0.04 2.87
C ARG A 83 -9.11 -0.50 3.35
N ALA A 84 -8.69 -1.66 2.88
CA ALA A 84 -7.33 -2.15 3.06
C ALA A 84 -6.79 -2.76 1.76
N ALA A 85 -5.47 -2.85 1.67
CA ALA A 85 -4.77 -3.64 0.67
C ALA A 85 -3.64 -4.40 1.35
N TRP A 86 -3.49 -5.67 1.03
CA TRP A 86 -2.31 -6.45 1.41
C TRP A 86 -1.62 -7.00 0.16
N VAL A 87 -0.30 -7.14 0.28
CA VAL A 87 0.57 -7.64 -0.77
C VAL A 87 1.49 -8.68 -0.14
N ALA A 88 1.64 -9.81 -0.81
CA ALA A 88 2.59 -10.85 -0.48
C ALA A 88 3.45 -11.16 -1.69
N VAL A 89 4.75 -11.34 -1.49
CA VAL A 89 5.73 -11.50 -2.57
C VAL A 89 6.66 -12.68 -2.28
N PRO A 90 7.11 -13.44 -3.30
CA PRO A 90 8.15 -14.46 -3.12
C PRO A 90 9.54 -13.85 -3.02
N ALA A 91 10.56 -14.67 -2.76
CA ALA A 91 11.91 -14.22 -2.40
C ALA A 91 12.63 -13.36 -3.46
N ASN A 92 12.30 -13.51 -4.74
CA ASN A 92 12.88 -12.73 -5.84
C ASN A 92 12.14 -11.39 -6.12
N TYR A 93 11.19 -11.04 -5.27
CA TYR A 93 10.47 -9.78 -5.32
C TYR A 93 10.74 -8.98 -4.05
N TYR A 94 10.51 -7.68 -4.13
CA TYR A 94 10.50 -6.81 -2.98
C TYR A 94 9.36 -5.79 -3.09
N ILE A 95 9.00 -5.20 -1.96
CA ILE A 95 7.98 -4.17 -1.89
C ILE A 95 8.65 -2.87 -1.47
N GLY A 96 8.71 -1.91 -2.40
CA GLY A 96 9.00 -0.52 -2.06
C GLY A 96 7.80 0.11 -1.38
N SER A 97 8.02 0.97 -0.38
CA SER A 97 6.92 1.66 0.30
C SER A 97 7.28 3.08 0.66
N TYR A 98 6.29 3.96 0.64
CA TYR A 98 6.43 5.34 1.10
C TYR A 98 5.12 5.87 1.66
N VAL A 99 5.22 6.69 2.70
CA VAL A 99 4.10 7.41 3.30
C VAL A 99 4.42 8.90 3.30
N HIS A 100 3.49 9.73 2.84
CA HIS A 100 3.62 11.18 2.81
C HIS A 100 2.62 11.87 3.74
N GLY A 101 2.99 13.05 4.24
CA GLY A 101 2.24 13.75 5.28
C GLY A 101 2.30 13.01 6.61
N ALA A 102 3.51 12.57 6.99
CA ALA A 102 3.73 11.73 8.16
C ALA A 102 3.17 12.38 9.44
N LEU A 103 2.40 11.61 10.20
CA LEU A 103 1.95 12.02 11.52
C LEU A 103 3.00 11.64 12.58
N PRO A 104 3.24 12.48 13.60
CA PRO A 104 4.07 12.09 14.73
C PRO A 104 3.54 10.80 15.37
N VAL A 105 4.46 9.88 15.63
CA VAL A 105 4.20 8.62 16.30
C VAL A 105 5.04 8.60 17.57
N ASP A 106 4.46 9.10 18.67
CA ASP A 106 5.16 9.22 19.96
C ASP A 106 5.07 7.93 20.80
N ASN A 107 4.32 6.93 20.32
CA ASN A 107 4.14 5.64 20.99
C ASN A 107 5.11 4.58 20.43
N PRO A 108 6.05 4.05 21.24
CA PRO A 108 6.97 2.99 20.81
C PRO A 108 6.28 1.72 20.30
N ALA A 109 5.06 1.42 20.77
CA ALA A 109 4.28 0.28 20.28
C ALA A 109 3.88 0.42 18.80
N LEU A 110 3.92 1.64 18.25
CA LEU A 110 3.60 1.97 16.87
C LEU A 110 4.86 2.13 16.00
N ALA A 111 6.08 1.87 16.52
CA ALA A 111 7.33 2.18 15.83
C ALA A 111 7.53 1.45 14.48
N ASN A 112 6.85 0.32 14.27
CA ASN A 112 6.88 -0.45 13.02
C ASN A 112 5.81 0.01 12.01
N MET A 113 5.14 1.13 12.27
CA MET A 113 4.11 1.68 11.40
C MET A 113 4.48 3.08 10.92
N ALA A 114 4.10 3.37 9.68
CA ALA A 114 4.10 4.72 9.14
C ALA A 114 2.65 5.16 8.94
N LEU A 115 2.30 6.34 9.46
CA LEU A 115 0.98 6.95 9.37
C LEU A 115 1.09 8.26 8.59
N GLY A 116 0.15 8.55 7.68
CA GLY A 116 0.15 9.78 6.92
C GLY A 116 -1.06 9.90 5.99
N LYS A 117 -1.10 10.99 5.21
CA LYS A 117 -2.20 11.28 4.28
C LYS A 117 -2.14 10.43 3.02
N TYR A 118 -0.95 10.13 2.53
CA TYR A 118 -0.75 9.29 1.33
C TYR A 118 0.10 8.08 1.66
N GLY A 119 -0.19 6.95 1.03
CA GLY A 119 0.62 5.75 1.10
C GLY A 119 0.77 5.11 -0.27
N ALA A 120 1.97 4.61 -0.56
CA ALA A 120 2.24 3.81 -1.75
C ALA A 120 2.97 2.52 -1.41
N LEU A 121 2.59 1.45 -2.09
CA LEU A 121 3.33 0.19 -2.19
C LEU A 121 3.71 -0.01 -3.66
N VAL A 122 4.97 -0.32 -3.95
CA VAL A 122 5.46 -0.60 -5.29
C VAL A 122 6.04 -2.00 -5.30
N ILE A 123 5.47 -2.86 -6.13
CA ILE A 123 5.84 -4.27 -6.21
C ILE A 123 6.86 -4.41 -7.32
N CYS A 124 8.00 -4.95 -6.95
CA CYS A 124 9.16 -4.99 -7.82
C CYS A 124 9.72 -6.40 -7.88
N GLN A 125 10.12 -6.84 -9.06
CA GLN A 125 10.92 -8.04 -9.25
C GLN A 125 12.38 -7.65 -9.35
N ALA A 126 13.21 -8.27 -8.51
CA ALA A 126 14.65 -8.03 -8.46
C ALA A 126 15.37 -9.08 -9.32
N SER A 127 16.26 -8.63 -10.20
CA SER A 127 17.17 -9.52 -10.93
C SER A 127 18.47 -9.74 -10.15
N GLU A 128 19.34 -10.63 -10.60
CA GLU A 128 20.67 -10.84 -9.98
C GLU A 128 21.53 -9.56 -9.99
N GLN A 129 21.32 -8.67 -10.97
CA GLN A 129 22.02 -7.39 -11.06
C GLN A 129 21.64 -6.41 -9.94
N SER A 130 20.50 -6.62 -9.28
CA SER A 130 20.03 -5.78 -8.17
C SER A 130 20.86 -5.90 -6.89
N ALA A 131 21.72 -6.92 -6.77
CA ALA A 131 22.56 -7.14 -5.59
C ALA A 131 23.52 -5.98 -5.26
N LYS A 132 23.77 -5.10 -6.23
CA LYS A 132 24.59 -3.88 -6.08
C LYS A 132 23.78 -2.62 -5.75
N SER A 133 22.45 -2.72 -5.81
CA SER A 133 21.54 -1.59 -5.66
C SER A 133 21.07 -1.46 -4.21
N ASN A 134 20.95 -0.24 -3.69
CA ASN A 134 20.28 -0.01 -2.42
C ASN A 134 18.75 -0.07 -2.62
N LEU A 135 18.18 -1.28 -2.52
CA LEU A 135 16.76 -1.51 -2.75
C LEU A 135 15.85 -0.75 -1.78
N ALA A 136 16.32 -0.44 -0.57
CA ALA A 136 15.55 0.34 0.40
C ALA A 136 15.38 1.81 -0.07
N ASP A 137 16.47 2.43 -0.54
CA ASP A 137 16.41 3.78 -1.09
C ASP A 137 15.64 3.84 -2.40
N LEU A 138 15.85 2.86 -3.29
CA LEU A 138 15.10 2.75 -4.53
C LEU A 138 13.61 2.58 -4.26
N GLY A 139 13.22 1.63 -3.41
CA GLY A 139 11.83 1.38 -3.04
C GLY A 139 11.14 2.61 -2.46
N ARG A 140 11.85 3.38 -1.62
CA ARG A 140 11.34 4.66 -1.10
C ARG A 140 11.11 5.68 -2.23
N ARG A 141 12.07 5.83 -3.15
CA ARG A 141 11.95 6.77 -4.29
C ARG A 141 10.84 6.39 -5.26
N LEU A 142 10.66 5.09 -5.53
CA LEU A 142 9.53 4.58 -6.31
C LEU A 142 8.20 4.92 -5.63
N GLY A 143 8.11 4.71 -4.31
CA GLY A 143 6.94 5.10 -3.54
C GLY A 143 6.67 6.61 -3.55
N GLN A 144 7.73 7.44 -3.48
CA GLN A 144 7.62 8.90 -3.64
C GLN A 144 7.06 9.27 -5.02
N HIS A 145 7.57 8.65 -6.08
CA HIS A 145 7.09 8.86 -7.42
C HIS A 145 5.61 8.48 -7.56
N VAL A 146 5.19 7.30 -7.07
CA VAL A 146 3.78 6.90 -7.12
C VAL A 146 2.87 7.87 -6.35
N VAL A 147 3.29 8.34 -5.16
CA VAL A 147 2.53 9.34 -4.42
C VAL A 147 2.41 10.67 -5.18
N GLY A 148 3.53 11.16 -5.73
CA GLY A 148 3.62 12.49 -6.35
C GLY A 148 3.08 12.58 -7.78
N MET A 149 3.29 11.54 -8.59
CA MET A 149 2.91 11.50 -10.02
C MET A 149 1.60 10.76 -10.28
N ALA A 150 1.04 10.09 -9.26
CA ALA A 150 -0.26 9.41 -9.29
C ALA A 150 -0.56 8.61 -10.60
N PRO A 151 0.32 7.69 -11.02
CA PRO A 151 0.09 6.88 -12.21
C PRO A 151 -1.20 6.05 -12.09
N LEU A 152 -1.82 5.75 -13.24
CA LEU A 152 -3.03 4.94 -13.34
C LEU A 152 -2.73 3.49 -13.77
N SER A 153 -1.56 3.25 -14.37
CA SER A 153 -1.12 1.91 -14.78
C SER A 153 0.41 1.82 -14.76
N VAL A 154 0.96 0.60 -14.78
CA VAL A 154 2.43 0.40 -14.79
C VAL A 154 3.03 0.85 -16.13
N GLY A 155 2.43 0.47 -17.25
CA GLY A 155 2.98 0.68 -18.60
C GLY A 155 4.09 -0.32 -18.95
N SER A 156 4.85 0.00 -19.99
CA SER A 156 5.97 -0.79 -20.53
C SER A 156 7.23 0.08 -20.66
N LEU A 157 8.41 -0.56 -20.68
CA LEU A 157 9.67 0.11 -21.03
C LEU A 157 9.78 0.47 -22.51
N GLU A 158 8.88 -0.07 -23.34
CA GLU A 158 8.79 0.21 -24.78
C GLU A 158 7.85 1.39 -25.08
N ASP A 159 7.12 1.89 -24.08
CA ASP A 159 6.29 3.08 -24.25
C ASP A 159 7.19 4.32 -24.45
N GLU A 160 6.78 5.20 -25.37
CA GLU A 160 7.47 6.47 -25.57
C GLU A 160 7.38 7.37 -24.33
N PRO A 161 8.43 8.15 -24.01
CA PRO A 161 8.41 9.10 -22.91
C PRO A 161 7.21 10.05 -23.01
N GLY A 162 6.39 10.06 -21.96
CA GLY A 162 5.27 10.98 -21.84
C GLY A 162 5.65 12.24 -21.06
N GLY A 163 4.87 13.31 -21.23
CA GLY A 163 5.01 14.54 -20.45
C GLY A 163 4.28 14.49 -19.10
N ASP A 164 3.97 15.65 -18.53
CA ASP A 164 3.35 15.78 -17.20
C ASP A 164 1.95 15.15 -17.09
N THR A 165 1.28 14.90 -18.22
CA THR A 165 -0.05 14.26 -18.29
C THR A 165 0.01 12.75 -18.49
N GLU A 166 1.21 12.16 -18.53
CA GLU A 166 1.37 10.72 -18.72
C GLU A 166 0.78 9.96 -17.52
N THR A 167 0.11 8.85 -17.80
CA THR A 167 -0.61 8.04 -16.80
C THR A 167 0.03 6.68 -16.57
N LYS A 168 0.93 6.25 -17.46
CA LYS A 168 1.71 5.01 -17.36
C LYS A 168 2.99 5.28 -16.58
N MET A 169 3.12 4.66 -15.41
CA MET A 169 4.21 4.87 -14.46
C MET A 169 5.60 4.82 -15.09
N LEU A 170 5.89 3.84 -15.94
CA LEU A 170 7.23 3.69 -16.55
C LEU A 170 7.56 4.76 -17.60
N ALA A 171 6.54 5.37 -18.22
CA ALA A 171 6.71 6.42 -19.22
C ALA A 171 6.68 7.84 -18.63
N GLN A 172 6.26 8.00 -17.37
CA GLN A 172 6.24 9.29 -16.68
C GLN A 172 7.67 9.86 -16.48
N PRO A 173 7.85 11.19 -16.52
CA PRO A 173 9.08 11.84 -16.09
C PRO A 173 9.42 11.46 -14.64
N PHE A 174 10.67 11.12 -14.35
CA PHE A 174 11.03 10.74 -13.00
C PHE A 174 10.90 11.94 -12.03
N LEU A 175 10.30 11.69 -10.86
CA LEU A 175 9.85 12.76 -9.95
C LEU A 175 11.01 13.63 -9.42
N LEU A 176 12.17 13.00 -9.12
CA LEU A 176 13.31 13.69 -8.52
C LEU A 176 14.28 14.27 -9.57
N ASP A 177 14.18 13.82 -10.81
CA ASP A 177 14.92 14.31 -11.98
C ASP A 177 14.06 14.05 -13.22
N PRO A 178 13.36 15.06 -13.76
CA PRO A 178 12.48 14.87 -14.91
C PRO A 178 13.18 14.58 -16.23
N SER A 179 14.52 14.52 -16.27
CA SER A 179 15.28 14.32 -17.52
C SER A 179 15.08 12.91 -18.09
N PRO A 180 15.22 11.80 -17.31
CA PRO A 180 14.78 10.48 -17.73
C PRO A 180 13.32 10.18 -17.36
N THR A 181 12.72 9.19 -18.03
CA THR A 181 11.50 8.55 -17.52
C THR A 181 11.79 7.71 -16.28
N LEU A 182 10.76 7.34 -15.52
CA LEU A 182 10.92 6.42 -14.41
C LEU A 182 11.49 5.06 -14.88
N GLY A 183 11.02 4.55 -16.02
CA GLY A 183 11.52 3.30 -16.62
C GLY A 183 13.02 3.35 -16.88
N GLN A 184 13.51 4.44 -17.47
CA GLN A 184 14.93 4.66 -17.73
C GLN A 184 15.75 4.82 -16.44
N TYR A 185 15.16 5.38 -15.38
CA TYR A 185 15.79 5.50 -14.06
C TYR A 185 15.93 4.15 -13.33
N VAL A 186 14.92 3.28 -13.42
CA VAL A 186 14.88 2.00 -12.66
C VAL A 186 15.62 0.87 -13.36
N GLN A 187 15.60 0.82 -14.70
CA GLN A 187 16.17 -0.28 -15.49
C GLN A 187 17.66 -0.57 -15.18
N PRO A 188 18.56 0.43 -15.07
CA PRO A 188 19.96 0.19 -14.74
C PRO A 188 20.19 -0.39 -13.33
N GLN A 189 19.17 -0.36 -12.46
CA GLN A 189 19.25 -0.85 -11.08
C GLN A 189 18.92 -2.34 -10.95
N GLY A 190 18.62 -3.02 -12.06
CA GLY A 190 18.29 -4.45 -12.06
C GLY A 190 16.92 -4.75 -11.45
N VAL A 191 15.98 -3.81 -11.58
CA VAL A 191 14.65 -3.91 -10.99
C VAL A 191 13.59 -3.69 -12.07
N ALA A 192 12.59 -4.55 -12.07
CA ALA A 192 11.36 -4.37 -12.86
C ALA A 192 10.20 -4.03 -11.92
N VAL A 193 9.51 -2.92 -12.17
CA VAL A 193 8.25 -2.60 -11.49
C VAL A 193 7.14 -3.41 -12.16
N VAL A 194 6.43 -4.22 -11.38
CA VAL A 194 5.37 -5.10 -11.89
C VAL A 194 3.97 -4.63 -11.54
N ASP A 195 3.81 -3.89 -10.44
CA ASP A 195 2.53 -3.43 -9.94
C ASP A 195 2.71 -2.36 -8.84
N PHE A 196 1.66 -1.64 -8.49
CA PHE A 196 1.65 -0.70 -7.37
C PHE A 196 0.27 -0.56 -6.73
N VAL A 197 0.25 0.03 -5.54
CA VAL A 197 -0.94 0.48 -4.83
C VAL A 197 -0.68 1.89 -4.34
N ARG A 198 -1.62 2.80 -4.56
CA ARG A 198 -1.61 4.17 -4.01
C ARG A 198 -2.91 4.39 -3.26
N PHE A 199 -2.83 4.84 -2.01
CA PHE A 199 -3.97 5.39 -1.28
C PHE A 199 -3.73 6.87 -0.97
N GLU A 200 -4.77 7.67 -1.17
CA GLU A 200 -4.92 9.01 -0.61
C GLU A 200 -6.07 9.00 0.39
N CYS A 201 -5.82 9.44 1.63
CA CYS A 201 -6.85 9.47 2.66
C CYS A 201 -7.99 10.43 2.26
N GLY A 202 -9.22 9.91 2.22
CA GLY A 202 -10.41 10.66 1.84
C GLY A 202 -10.70 10.70 0.35
N GLU A 203 -9.96 9.95 -0.49
CA GLU A 203 -10.32 9.82 -1.90
C GLU A 203 -11.54 8.88 -2.08
N ASP A 204 -12.45 9.26 -2.96
CA ASP A 204 -13.59 8.44 -3.36
C ASP A 204 -13.21 7.61 -4.58
N THR A 205 -12.36 6.58 -4.39
CA THR A 205 -12.12 5.56 -5.42
C THR A 205 -12.86 4.27 -5.06
N GLU A 206 -13.63 3.74 -6.01
CA GLU A 206 -14.15 2.38 -5.92
C GLU A 206 -12.98 1.38 -5.90
N VAL A 207 -13.02 0.42 -4.98
CA VAL A 207 -12.06 -0.68 -4.95
C VAL A 207 -12.32 -1.58 -6.17
N PRO A 208 -11.34 -1.81 -7.06
CA PRO A 208 -11.52 -2.67 -8.22
C PRO A 208 -12.01 -4.05 -7.79
N GLU A 209 -13.07 -4.56 -8.42
CA GLU A 209 -13.52 -5.94 -8.19
C GLU A 209 -12.44 -6.90 -8.68
N VAL A 210 -12.02 -7.82 -7.81
CA VAL A 210 -10.99 -8.81 -8.14
C VAL A 210 -11.62 -9.84 -9.08
N GLU A 211 -11.22 -9.86 -10.35
CA GLU A 211 -11.41 -11.03 -11.21
C GLU A 211 -10.56 -12.18 -10.65
N LEU A 212 -11.20 -13.07 -9.91
CA LEU A 212 -10.66 -14.39 -9.63
C LEU A 212 -10.45 -15.10 -10.97
N MET A 213 -9.24 -15.04 -11.52
CA MET A 213 -8.81 -15.94 -12.59
C MET A 213 -8.81 -17.36 -12.02
N GLN A 214 -9.98 -18.01 -12.08
CA GLN A 214 -10.12 -19.44 -11.88
C GLN A 214 -9.29 -20.12 -12.96
N GLN A 215 -8.14 -20.66 -12.57
CA GLN A 215 -7.51 -21.75 -13.30
C GLN A 215 -8.50 -22.92 -13.31
N ARG A 216 -9.34 -22.99 -14.34
CA ARG A 216 -10.00 -24.24 -14.72
C ARG A 216 -8.95 -25.09 -15.41
N GLU A 217 -8.33 -25.96 -14.62
CA GLU A 217 -7.60 -27.11 -15.12
C GLU A 217 -8.54 -27.92 -16.04
N GLY A 218 -8.07 -28.15 -17.27
CA GLY A 218 -8.74 -29.00 -18.23
C GLY A 218 -8.81 -30.44 -17.73
N HIS A 219 -10.01 -31.02 -17.81
CA HIS A 219 -10.19 -32.45 -17.95
C HIS A 219 -10.02 -32.84 -19.41
#